data_AF-A0A1G2FHU2-F1
#
_entry.id   AF-A0A1G2FHU2-F1
#
_cell.length_a   1.000
_cell.length_b   1.000
_cell.length_c   1.000
_cell.angle_alpha   90.00
_cell.angle_beta   90.00
_cell.angle_gamma   90.00
#
_symmetry.space_group_name_H-M   'P 1'
#
loop_
_entity.id
_entity.type
_entity.pdbx_description
1 polymer ?
#
loop_
_entity_poly.entity_id
_entity_poly.type
_entity_poly.pdbx_seq_one_letter_code
_entity_poly.pdbx_strand_id
1 'polypeptide(L)'
;MTLGVEVYNAMAKDWVQLPELKPGDRPGSVSQNKPDGEREVYLFECAPDNSHSTIYRSTFGADTEIAETRVITTAGLEIVKELKRGEEPYVLTLKTDISDARRIIRFTHK
;
A
#
# COMPACT_ATOMS: atom_id res chain seq x y z
N MET A 1 19.00 -2.86 1.01
CA MET A 1 18.18 -2.37 2.12
C MET A 1 16.72 -2.58 1.71
N THR A 2 15.70 -2.14 2.44
CA THR A 2 14.32 -2.63 2.21
C THR A 2 13.28 -1.56 2.47
N LEU A 3 12.09 -1.73 1.90
CA LEU A 3 10.90 -1.02 2.34
C LEU A 3 10.27 -1.77 3.50
N GLY A 4 10.32 -1.16 4.69
CA GLY A 4 9.55 -1.60 5.85
C GLY A 4 8.09 -1.17 5.71
N VAL A 5 7.17 -2.11 5.93
CA VAL A 5 5.73 -1.86 5.96
C VAL A 5 5.17 -2.33 7.29
N GLU A 6 4.48 -1.46 8.01
CA GLU A 6 3.92 -1.76 9.32
C GLU A 6 2.44 -1.38 9.36
N VAL A 7 1.63 -2.16 10.07
CA VAL A 7 0.20 -1.88 10.27
C VAL A 7 -0.04 -1.63 11.75
N TYR A 8 -0.75 -0.55 12.07
CA TYR A 8 -1.11 -0.26 13.44
C TYR A 8 -2.20 -1.22 13.94
N ASN A 9 -1.93 -1.92 15.04
CA ASN A 9 -2.89 -2.73 15.75
C ASN A 9 -3.50 -1.92 16.91
N ALA A 10 -4.74 -1.46 16.71
CA ALA A 10 -5.45 -0.65 17.69
C ALA A 10 -5.74 -1.37 19.02
N MET A 11 -5.87 -2.71 19.01
CA MET A 11 -6.11 -3.48 20.24
C MET A 11 -4.85 -3.55 21.11
N ALA A 12 -3.71 -3.79 20.48
CA ALA A 12 -2.41 -3.85 21.18
C ALA A 12 -1.78 -2.46 21.38
N LYS A 13 -2.30 -1.43 20.70
CA LYS A 13 -1.74 -0.07 20.61
C LYS A 13 -0.29 -0.04 20.11
N ASP A 14 0.04 -0.94 19.19
CA ASP A 14 1.40 -1.15 18.70
C ASP A 14 1.45 -1.38 17.18
N TRP A 15 2.64 -1.26 16.58
CA TRP A 15 2.88 -1.50 15.17
C TRP A 15 3.27 -2.96 14.92
N VAL A 16 2.60 -3.57 13.95
CA VAL A 16 2.92 -4.94 13.50
C VAL A 16 3.68 -4.84 12.18
N GLN A 17 4.93 -5.32 12.18
CA GLN A 17 5.76 -5.39 10.98
C GLN A 17 5.23 -6.47 10.03
N LEU A 18 4.94 -6.08 8.80
CA LEU A 18 4.69 -6.99 7.68
C LEU A 18 6.02 -7.38 7.04
N PRO A 19 6.05 -8.44 6.19
CA PRO A 19 7.22 -8.76 5.39
C PRO A 19 7.74 -7.53 4.62
N GLU A 20 9.03 -7.28 4.74
CA GLU A 20 9.69 -6.17 4.06
C GLU A 20 9.84 -6.46 2.57
N LEU A 21 9.77 -5.42 1.73
CA LEU A 21 10.06 -5.55 0.30
C LEU A 21 11.53 -5.25 0.05
N LYS A 22 12.21 -6.18 -0.62
CA LYS A 22 13.60 -6.02 -1.07
C LYS A 22 13.66 -5.31 -2.42
N PRO A 23 14.83 -4.77 -2.80
CA PRO A 23 15.02 -4.13 -4.09
C PRO A 23 14.74 -5.13 -5.22
N GLY A 24 13.84 -4.77 -6.12
CA GLY A 24 13.43 -5.62 -7.24
C GLY A 24 12.42 -6.71 -6.90
N ASP A 25 11.94 -6.81 -5.66
CA ASP A 25 10.76 -7.64 -5.35
C ASP A 25 9.53 -7.13 -6.11
N ARG A 26 8.53 -8.00 -6.29
CA ARG A 26 7.25 -7.58 -6.83
C ARG A 26 6.60 -6.54 -5.90
N PRO A 27 5.93 -5.51 -6.44
CA PRO A 27 5.24 -4.52 -5.63
C PRO A 27 4.19 -5.14 -4.71
N GLY A 28 4.05 -4.57 -3.52
CA GLY A 28 2.94 -4.81 -2.63
C GLY A 28 1.76 -3.93 -2.98
N SER A 29 0.56 -4.32 -2.55
CA SER A 29 -0.65 -3.54 -2.80
C SER A 29 -1.61 -3.57 -1.62
N VAL A 30 -2.35 -2.48 -1.45
CA VAL A 30 -3.52 -2.38 -0.56
C VAL A 30 -4.59 -1.58 -1.27
N SER A 31 -5.86 -1.84 -0.95
CA SER A 31 -6.97 -1.19 -1.66
C SER A 31 -8.15 -0.87 -0.75
N GLN A 32 -8.94 0.10 -1.18
CA GLN A 32 -10.16 0.54 -0.52
C GLN A 32 -11.25 0.86 -1.55
N ASN A 33 -12.51 0.73 -1.13
CA ASN A 33 -13.64 1.24 -1.90
C ASN A 33 -13.75 2.75 -1.73
N LYS A 34 -13.92 3.46 -2.84
CA LYS A 34 -14.27 4.88 -2.85
C LYS A 34 -15.79 5.05 -2.66
N PRO A 35 -16.26 6.22 -2.22
CA PRO A 35 -17.69 6.50 -2.07
C PRO A 35 -18.49 6.44 -3.38
N ASP A 36 -17.83 6.64 -4.52
CA ASP A 36 -18.42 6.55 -5.87
C ASP A 36 -18.55 5.10 -6.38
N GLY A 37 -18.11 4.12 -5.60
CA GLY A 37 -18.13 2.69 -5.95
C GLY A 37 -16.91 2.22 -6.74
N GLU A 38 -15.98 3.12 -7.10
CA GLU A 38 -14.70 2.72 -7.70
C GLU A 38 -13.74 2.13 -6.66
N ARG A 39 -12.68 1.50 -7.16
CA ARG A 39 -11.57 1.01 -6.37
C ARG A 39 -10.41 2.00 -6.37
N GLU A 40 -9.89 2.30 -5.19
CA GLU A 40 -8.59 2.95 -5.04
C GLU A 40 -7.56 1.93 -4.56
N VAL A 41 -6.45 1.83 -5.27
CA VAL A 41 -5.35 0.91 -4.97
C VAL A 41 -4.09 1.70 -4.77
N TYR A 42 -3.41 1.40 -3.67
CA TYR A 42 -2.07 1.88 -3.39
C TYR A 42 -1.10 0.74 -3.69
N LEU A 43 -0.13 1.02 -4.56
CA LEU A 43 1.00 0.13 -4.84
C LEU A 43 2.23 0.68 -4.16
N PHE A 44 3.09 -0.18 -3.67
CA PHE A 44 4.35 0.23 -3.07
C PHE A 44 5.46 -0.73 -3.41
N GLU A 45 6.64 -0.18 -3.69
CA GLU A 45 7.80 -0.93 -4.13
C GLU A 45 9.10 -0.31 -3.62
N CYS A 46 10.16 -1.13 -3.65
CA CYS A 46 11.53 -0.68 -3.39
C CYS A 46 12.30 -0.69 -4.71
N ALA A 47 12.89 0.45 -5.08
CA ALA A 47 13.62 0.60 -6.33
C ALA A 47 14.73 -0.47 -6.45
N PRO A 48 14.98 -1.06 -7.63
CA PRO A 48 15.97 -2.12 -7.79
C PRO A 48 17.40 -1.72 -7.39
N ASP A 49 17.74 -0.44 -7.52
CA ASP A 49 19.02 0.14 -7.12
C ASP A 49 19.08 0.51 -5.63
N ASN A 50 17.99 0.27 -4.89
CA ASN A 50 17.84 0.58 -3.47
C ASN A 50 18.02 2.08 -3.15
N SER A 51 17.77 2.98 -4.10
CA SER A 51 17.92 4.42 -3.88
C SER A 51 16.72 5.06 -3.15
N HIS A 52 15.53 4.47 -3.31
CA HIS A 52 14.29 4.95 -2.73
C HIS A 52 13.22 3.84 -2.69
N SER A 53 12.09 4.15 -2.07
CA SER A 53 10.84 3.40 -2.22
C SER A 53 9.75 4.33 -2.69
N THR A 54 8.81 3.81 -3.46
CA THR A 54 7.74 4.61 -4.07
C THR A 54 6.40 4.05 -3.67
N ILE A 55 5.51 4.95 -3.24
CA ILE A 55 4.11 4.66 -3.00
C ILE A 55 3.32 5.34 -4.11
N TYR A 56 2.58 4.53 -4.86
CA TYR A 56 1.68 4.96 -5.92
C TYR A 56 0.23 4.88 -5.46
N ARG A 57 -0.63 5.65 -6.10
CA ARG A 57 -2.08 5.54 -6.02
C ARG A 57 -2.66 5.41 -7.42
N SER A 58 -3.60 4.49 -7.58
CA SER A 58 -4.31 4.31 -8.83
C SER A 58 -5.22 5.50 -9.15
N THR A 59 -5.22 5.96 -10.39
CA THR A 59 -6.22 6.95 -10.84
C THR A 59 -7.59 6.31 -11.06
N PHE A 60 -7.60 5.03 -11.46
CA PHE A 60 -8.80 4.25 -11.72
C PHE A 60 -8.65 2.84 -11.15
N GLY A 61 -9.75 2.29 -10.66
CA GLY A 61 -9.83 0.90 -10.28
C GLY A 61 -11.26 0.38 -10.34
N ALA A 62 -11.39 -0.86 -10.77
CA ALA A 62 -12.66 -1.55 -10.90
C ALA A 62 -12.58 -2.97 -10.32
N ASP A 63 -13.67 -3.40 -9.73
CA ASP A 63 -13.87 -4.77 -9.31
C ASP A 63 -14.58 -5.55 -10.41
N THR A 64 -14.10 -6.75 -10.70
CA THR A 64 -14.76 -7.70 -11.59
C THR A 64 -14.70 -9.07 -10.96
N GLU A 65 -15.83 -9.76 -10.94
CA GLU A 65 -15.89 -11.15 -10.52
C GLU A 65 -15.73 -12.05 -11.75
N ILE A 66 -14.68 -12.87 -11.77
CA ILE A 66 -14.46 -13.88 -12.80
C ILE A 66 -14.59 -15.23 -12.11
N ALA A 67 -15.74 -15.88 -12.31
CA ALA A 67 -16.14 -17.07 -11.54
C ALA A 67 -16.11 -16.77 -10.03
N GLU A 68 -15.42 -17.59 -9.23
CA GLU A 68 -15.27 -17.42 -7.77
C GLU A 68 -14.07 -16.52 -7.38
N THR A 69 -13.41 -15.89 -8.36
CA THR A 69 -12.26 -15.01 -8.11
C THR A 69 -12.66 -13.55 -8.30
N ARG A 70 -12.47 -12.74 -7.25
CA ARG A 70 -12.55 -11.29 -7.34
C ARG A 70 -11.24 -10.75 -7.92
N VAL A 71 -11.34 -10.03 -9.03
CA VAL A 71 -10.22 -9.40 -9.73
C VAL A 71 -10.38 -7.89 -9.61
N ILE A 72 -9.37 -7.26 -9.01
CA ILE A 72 -9.26 -5.80 -8.98
C ILE A 72 -8.36 -5.40 -10.16
N THR A 73 -8.94 -4.70 -11.13
CA THR A 73 -8.19 -4.11 -12.24
C THR A 73 -7.94 -2.65 -11.95
N THR A 74 -6.71 -2.19 -12.11
CA THR A 74 -6.33 -0.79 -11.88
C THR A 74 -5.68 -0.20 -13.13
N ALA A 75 -5.84 1.11 -13.30
CA ALA A 75 -5.21 1.85 -14.39
C ALA A 75 -4.76 3.22 -13.94
N GLY A 76 -3.62 3.64 -14.51
CA GLY A 76 -2.91 4.88 -14.17
C GLY A 76 -2.36 4.86 -12.74
N LEU A 77 -1.10 5.23 -12.58
CA LEU A 77 -0.44 5.28 -11.28
C LEU A 77 0.17 6.65 -11.10
N GLU A 78 -0.23 7.32 -10.02
CA GLU A 78 0.35 8.58 -9.59
C GLU A 78 1.26 8.32 -8.39
N ILE A 79 2.43 8.93 -8.39
CA ILE A 79 3.31 8.90 -7.22
C ILE A 79 2.65 9.73 -6.12
N VAL A 80 2.34 9.08 -5.00
CA VAL A 80 1.88 9.76 -3.78
C VAL A 80 3.07 10.22 -2.96
N LYS A 81 4.09 9.36 -2.86
CA LYS A 81 5.28 9.63 -2.06
C LYS A 81 6.46 8.81 -2.55
N GLU A 82 7.59 9.48 -2.73
CA GLU A 82 8.91 8.84 -2.72
C GLU A 82 9.51 8.96 -1.31
N LEU A 83 10.07 7.86 -0.83
CA LEU A 83 10.76 7.78 0.45
C LEU A 83 12.23 7.48 0.21
N LYS A 84 13.09 8.36 0.70
CA LYS A 84 14.54 8.18 0.71
C LYS A 84 15.03 7.84 2.11
N ARG A 85 16.27 7.38 2.18
CA ARG A 85 16.88 6.95 3.44
C ARG A 85 16.97 8.12 4.41
N GLY A 86 16.50 7.90 5.64
CA GLY A 86 16.50 8.90 6.70
C GLY A 86 15.37 9.93 6.59
N GLU A 87 14.48 9.80 5.60
CA GLU A 87 13.23 10.57 5.61
C GLU A 87 12.26 10.03 6.67
N GLU A 88 11.39 10.92 7.15
CA GLU A 88 10.29 10.55 8.02
C GLU A 88 9.38 9.50 7.35
N PRO A 89 8.90 8.50 8.11
CA PRO A 89 7.98 7.50 7.59
C PRO A 89 6.71 8.11 7.00
N TYR A 90 6.25 7.57 5.88
CA TYR A 90 4.95 7.93 5.33
C TYR A 90 3.85 7.11 5.99
N VAL A 91 2.77 7.78 6.43
CA VAL A 91 1.62 7.12 7.06
C VAL A 91 0.38 7.26 6.16
N LEU A 92 -0.19 6.13 5.79
CA LEU A 92 -1.41 6.01 5.01
C LEU A 92 -2.53 5.51 5.90
N THR A 93 -3.70 6.14 5.82
CA THR A 93 -4.92 5.66 6.50
C THR A 93 -6.00 5.37 5.48
N LEU A 94 -6.52 4.14 5.47
CA LEU A 94 -7.50 3.68 4.48
C LEU A 94 -8.55 2.76 5.11
N LYS A 95 -9.73 2.63 4.48
CA LYS A 95 -10.78 1.70 4.92
C LYS A 95 -10.78 0.46 4.03
N THR A 96 -10.20 -0.65 4.52
CA THR A 96 -10.18 -1.92 3.78
C THR A 96 -11.53 -2.63 3.81
N ASP A 97 -11.82 -3.44 2.80
CA ASP A 97 -13.09 -4.20 2.70
C ASP A 97 -13.35 -5.17 3.84
N ILE A 98 -12.29 -5.68 4.48
CA ILE A 98 -12.40 -6.75 5.47
C ILE A 98 -12.96 -6.23 6.80
N SER A 99 -12.91 -4.91 7.05
CA SER A 99 -13.46 -4.36 8.30
C SER A 99 -13.88 -2.90 8.17
N ASP A 100 -14.92 -2.51 8.89
CA ASP A 100 -15.31 -1.10 9.01
C ASP A 100 -14.25 -0.21 9.68
N ALA A 101 -13.29 -0.81 10.39
CA ALA A 101 -12.17 -0.09 10.99
C ALA A 101 -11.17 0.36 9.92
N ARG A 102 -10.76 1.64 10.01
CA ARG A 102 -9.64 2.17 9.23
C ARG A 102 -8.35 1.44 9.59
N ARG A 103 -7.57 1.07 8.59
CA ARG A 103 -6.19 0.59 8.73
C ARG A 103 -5.25 1.78 8.61
N ILE A 104 -4.27 1.83 9.51
CA ILE A 104 -3.18 2.80 9.48
C ILE A 104 -1.93 2.01 9.13
N ILE A 105 -1.27 2.39 8.04
CA ILE A 105 -0.11 1.71 7.48
C ILE A 105 1.05 2.71 7.46
N ARG A 106 2.21 2.30 7.95
CA ARG A 106 3.44 3.08 7.95
C ARG A 106 4.45 2.46 7.01
N PHE A 107 5.07 3.31 6.20
CA PHE A 107 6.08 2.96 5.21
C PHE A 107 7.39 3.66 5.58
N THR A 108 8.47 2.89 5.66
CA THR A 108 9.81 3.40 5.99
C THR A 108 10.84 2.80 5.04
N HIS A 109 11.60 3.65 4.35
CA HIS A 109 12.75 3.18 3.58
C HIS A 109 13.97 3.04 4.50
N LYS A 110 14.44 1.81 4.67
CA LYS A 110 15.53 1.45 5.59
C LYS A 110 16.88 1.48 4.86
#